data_AF-A0A2M8GD92-F1
#
_entry.id   AF-A0A2M8GD92-F1
#
_cell.length_a   1.000
_cell.length_b   1.000
_cell.length_c   1.000
_cell.angle_alpha   90.00
_cell.angle_beta   90.00
_cell.angle_gamma   90.00
#
_symmetry.space_group_name_H-M   'P 1'
#
loop_
_entity.id
_entity.type
_entity.pdbx_description
1 polymer ?
#
loop_
_entity_poly.entity_id
_entity_poly.type
_entity_poly.pdbx_seq_one_letter_code
_entity_poly.pdbx_strand_id
1 'polypeptide(L)'
;MDQVREVLRYHHYAYHTEQTYCQWILRYIHHFGGKTHPNRLGAKDVKRFLSHLVTEGQVSASTQRQALNAMVFLYWGKKETVLFY
;
A
#
# COMPACT_ATOMS: atom_id res chain seq x y z
N MET A 1 -1.11 -11.34 -3.74
CA MET A 1 -0.95 -10.62 -2.45
C MET A 1 -0.05 -11.38 -1.48
N ASP A 2 0.35 -12.60 -1.80
CA ASP A 2 1.01 -13.50 -0.84
C ASP A 2 2.43 -13.01 -0.48
N GLN A 3 3.19 -12.47 -1.44
CA GLN A 3 4.48 -11.83 -1.19
C GLN A 3 4.39 -10.68 -0.16
N VAL A 4 3.34 -9.86 -0.24
CA VAL A 4 3.12 -8.75 0.72
C VAL A 4 2.88 -9.29 2.13
N ARG A 5 2.07 -10.35 2.26
CA ARG A 5 1.78 -10.99 3.54
C ARG A 5 3.02 -11.66 4.12
N GLU A 6 3.81 -12.33 3.28
CA GLU A 6 5.05 -12.99 3.68
C GLU A 6 6.04 -11.99 4.27
N VAL A 7 6.26 -10.86 3.60
CA VAL A 7 7.14 -9.78 4.10
C VAL A 7 6.57 -9.18 5.40
N LEU A 8 5.26 -8.93 5.49
CA LEU A 8 4.66 -8.40 6.72
C LEU A 8 4.84 -9.35 7.91
N ARG A 9 4.66 -10.66 7.69
CA ARG A 9 4.87 -11.69 8.72
C ARG A 9 6.33 -11.86 9.09
N TYR A 10 7.24 -11.77 8.12
CA TYR A 10 8.68 -11.80 8.34
C TYR A 10 9.12 -10.67 9.28
N HIS A 11 8.57 -9.47 9.10
CA HIS A 11 8.80 -8.34 9.99
C HIS A 11 7.91 -8.32 11.25
N HIS A 12 7.24 -9.43 11.57
CA HIS A 12 6.40 -9.60 12.77
C HIS A 12 5.30 -8.55 12.93
N TYR A 13 4.75 -8.02 11.82
CA TYR A 13 3.58 -7.16 11.91
C TYR A 13 2.37 -7.93 12.45
N ALA A 14 1.54 -7.25 13.24
CA ALA A 14 0.30 -7.83 13.74
C ALA A 14 -0.63 -8.22 12.58
N TYR A 15 -1.41 -9.28 12.78
CA TYR A 15 -2.34 -9.79 11.77
C TYR A 15 -3.35 -8.73 11.28
N HIS A 16 -3.85 -7.88 12.18
CA HIS A 16 -4.72 -6.76 11.79
C HIS A 16 -4.00 -5.76 10.88
N THR A 17 -2.72 -5.48 11.12
CA THR A 17 -1.92 -4.61 10.24
C THR A 17 -1.70 -5.25 8.88
N GLU A 18 -1.46 -6.56 8.81
CA GLU A 18 -1.39 -7.32 7.56
C GLU A 18 -2.65 -7.12 6.72
N GLN A 19 -3.82 -7.32 7.33
CA GLN A 19 -5.11 -7.16 6.66
C GLN A 19 -5.33 -5.73 6.18
N THR A 20 -5.11 -4.74 7.05
CA THR A 20 -5.28 -3.32 6.73
C THR A 20 -4.37 -2.91 5.56
N TYR A 21 -3.10 -3.31 5.58
CA TYR A 21 -2.16 -2.98 4.50
C TYR A 21 -2.57 -3.64 3.20
N CYS A 22 -2.93 -4.92 3.23
CA CYS A 22 -3.41 -5.63 2.04
C CYS A 22 -4.63 -4.94 1.43
N GLN A 23 -5.59 -4.52 2.24
CA GLN A 23 -6.78 -3.81 1.77
C GLN A 23 -6.42 -2.47 1.11
N TRP A 24 -5.53 -1.68 1.72
CA TRP A 24 -5.12 -0.41 1.15
C TRP A 24 -4.37 -0.57 -0.18
N ILE A 25 -3.48 -1.56 -0.27
CA ILE A 25 -2.76 -1.89 -1.50
C ILE A 25 -3.74 -2.31 -2.61
N LEU A 26 -4.73 -3.15 -2.29
CA LEU A 26 -5.75 -3.54 -3.26
C LEU A 26 -6.59 -2.33 -3.71
N ARG A 27 -7.04 -1.47 -2.79
CA ARG A 27 -7.80 -0.25 -3.13
C ARG A 27 -7.00 0.68 -4.04
N TYR A 28 -5.70 0.82 -3.78
CA TYR A 28 -4.79 1.58 -4.63
C TYR A 28 -4.70 1.01 -6.05
N ILE A 29 -4.48 -0.31 -6.18
CA ILE A 29 -4.41 -0.97 -7.49
C ILE A 29 -5.74 -0.81 -8.25
N HIS A 30 -6.88 -0.96 -7.56
CA HIS A 30 -8.20 -0.78 -8.18
C HIS A 30 -8.46 0.66 -8.63
N HIS A 31 -8.01 1.66 -7.86
CA HIS A 31 -8.14 3.07 -8.23
C HIS A 31 -7.43 3.39 -9.57
N PHE A 32 -6.34 2.68 -9.90
CA PHE A 32 -5.63 2.80 -11.18
C PHE A 32 -6.03 1.74 -12.23
N GLY A 33 -7.25 1.19 -12.11
CA GLY A 33 -7.84 0.32 -13.13
C GLY A 33 -7.53 -1.17 -13.00
N GLY A 34 -6.97 -1.62 -11.87
CA GLY A 34 -6.88 -3.05 -11.50
C GLY A 34 -5.85 -3.89 -12.27
N LYS A 35 -5.48 -3.47 -13.49
CA LYS A 35 -4.52 -4.16 -14.37
C LYS A 35 -3.11 -3.58 -14.31
N THR A 36 -2.96 -2.42 -13.67
CA THR A 36 -1.67 -1.73 -13.55
C THR A 36 -0.87 -2.31 -12.41
N HIS A 37 0.28 -2.92 -12.73
CA HIS A 37 1.19 -3.40 -11.69
C HIS A 37 1.72 -2.22 -10.87
N PRO A 38 1.73 -2.28 -9.52
CA PRO A 38 2.20 -1.18 -8.67
C PRO A 38 3.67 -0.78 -8.89
N ASN A 39 4.45 -1.58 -9.63
CA ASN A 39 5.82 -1.21 -10.06
C ASN A 39 5.82 -0.10 -11.12
N ARG A 40 4.72 0.07 -11.86
CA ARG A 40 4.56 1.12 -12.87
C ARG A 40 3.98 2.42 -12.30
N LEU A 41 3.50 2.36 -11.06
CA LEU A 41 2.97 3.52 -10.33
C LEU A 41 4.06 4.04 -9.38
N GLY A 42 4.10 5.35 -9.16
CA GLY A 42 5.12 6.00 -8.33
C GLY A 42 4.56 6.98 -7.31
N ALA A 43 5.44 7.80 -6.75
CA ALA A 43 5.08 8.76 -5.70
C ALA A 43 3.96 9.74 -6.10
N LYS A 44 3.90 10.13 -7.38
CA LYS A 44 2.82 11.00 -7.91
C LYS A 44 1.47 10.31 -7.83
N ASP A 45 1.41 9.02 -8.14
CA ASP A 45 0.18 8.22 -8.10
C ASP A 45 -0.26 7.98 -6.65
N VAL A 46 0.68 7.74 -5.73
CA VAL A 46 0.38 7.68 -4.29
C VAL A 46 -0.26 8.98 -3.81
N LYS A 47 0.32 10.14 -4.16
CA LYS A 47 -0.25 11.44 -3.78
C LYS A 47 -1.65 11.64 -4.36
N ARG A 48 -1.87 11.25 -5.62
CA ARG A 48 -3.17 11.34 -6.28
C ARG A 48 -4.22 10.48 -5.57
N PHE A 49 -3.88 9.23 -5.26
CA PHE A 49 -4.76 8.32 -4.53
C PHE A 49 -5.11 8.85 -3.13
N LEU A 50 -4.12 9.30 -2.36
CA LEU A 50 -4.35 9.84 -1.01
C LEU A 50 -5.20 11.11 -1.03
N SER A 51 -5.06 11.94 -2.07
CA SER A 51 -5.90 13.12 -2.26
C SER A 51 -7.34 12.72 -2.55
N HIS A 52 -7.55 11.76 -3.46
CA HIS A 52 -8.86 11.20 -3.78
C HIS A 52 -9.57 10.60 -2.55
N LEU A 53 -8.84 9.91 -1.67
CA LEU A 53 -9.43 9.38 -0.44
C LEU A 53 -10.04 10.47 0.45
N VAL A 54 -9.43 11.66 0.48
CA VAL A 54 -9.92 12.78 1.29
C VAL A 54 -11.06 13.50 0.59
N THR A 55 -10.92 13.77 -0.71
CA THR A 55 -11.91 14.58 -1.45
C THR A 55 -13.19 13.79 -1.72
N GLU A 56 -13.06 12.57 -2.24
CA GLU A 56 -14.20 11.74 -2.65
C GLU A 56 -14.61 10.72 -1.58
N GLY A 57 -13.61 10.15 -0.89
CA GLY A 57 -13.85 9.15 0.15
C GLY A 57 -14.16 9.72 1.54
N GLN A 58 -13.98 11.04 1.73
CA GLN A 58 -14.18 11.75 3.01
C GLN A 58 -13.53 11.03 4.21
N VAL A 59 -12.38 10.37 3.99
CA VAL A 59 -11.73 9.58 5.04
C VAL A 59 -11.09 10.48 6.09
N SER A 60 -11.08 10.01 7.34
CA SER A 60 -10.39 10.73 8.42
C SER A 60 -8.87 10.83 8.16
N ALA A 61 -8.22 11.79 8.80
CA ALA A 61 -6.76 11.92 8.76
C ALA A 61 -6.03 10.66 9.27
N SER A 62 -6.61 9.95 10.25
CA SER A 62 -6.06 8.69 10.77
C SER A 62 -6.17 7.57 9.72
N THR A 63 -7.31 7.49 9.04
CA THR A 63 -7.56 6.54 7.94
C THR A 63 -6.62 6.80 6.76
N GLN A 64 -6.41 8.06 6.38
CA GLN A 64 -5.46 8.44 5.32
C GLN A 64 -4.03 8.06 5.70
N ARG A 65 -3.66 8.21 6.97
CA ARG A 65 -2.33 7.83 7.47
C ARG A 65 -2.09 6.32 7.41
N GLN A 66 -3.09 5.49 7.71
CA GLN A 66 -3.00 4.05 7.51
C GLN A 66 -2.79 3.69 6.03
N ALA A 67 -3.52 4.36 5.12
CA ALA A 67 -3.32 4.18 3.68
C ALA A 67 -1.91 4.58 3.24
N LEU A 68 -1.40 5.73 3.71
CA LEU A 68 -0.04 6.18 3.43
C LEU A 68 1.01 5.18 3.92
N ASN A 69 0.88 4.68 5.15
CA ASN A 69 1.82 3.71 5.71
C ASN A 69 1.86 2.42 4.88
N ALA A 70 0.70 1.94 4.41
CA ALA A 70 0.63 0.80 3.50
C ALA A 70 1.32 1.07 2.16
N MET A 71 1.18 2.28 1.60
CA MET A 71 1.90 2.66 0.37
C MET A 71 3.41 2.75 0.60
N VAL A 72 3.84 3.37 1.70
CA VAL A 72 5.26 3.45 2.06
C VAL A 72 5.85 2.05 2.19
N PHE A 73 5.16 1.14 2.89
CA PHE A 73 5.57 -0.26 2.98
C PHE A 73 5.70 -0.92 1.60
N LEU A 74 4.72 -0.75 0.71
CA LEU A 74 4.73 -1.33 -0.64
C LEU A 74 5.94 -0.89 -1.49
N TYR A 75 6.40 0.35 -1.31
CA TYR A 75 7.53 0.90 -2.09
C TYR A 75 8.88 0.76 -1.37
N TRP A 76 8.89 0.78 -0.04
CA TRP A 76 10.09 0.58 0.76
C TRP A 76 10.51 -0.88 0.79
N GLY A 77 9.58 -1.82 0.99
CA GLY A 77 9.89 -3.25 1.01
C GLY A 77 10.53 -3.75 -0.28
N LYS A 78 10.26 -3.10 -1.43
CA LYS A 78 10.95 -3.38 -2.70
C LYS A 78 12.44 -3.09 -2.67
N LYS A 79 12.93 -2.20 -1.81
CA LYS A 79 14.37 -1.95 -1.67
C LYS A 79 15.07 -3.07 -0.89
N GLU A 80 14.38 -3.73 0.04
CA GLU A 80 14.93 -4.84 0.81
C GLU A 80 14.87 -6.18 0.07
N THR A 81 13.87 -6.41 -0.80
CA THR A 81 13.77 -7.66 -1.58
C THR A 81 14.93 -7.86 -2.58
N VAL A 82 15.66 -6.79 -2.96
CA VAL A 82 16.80 -6.87 -3.89
C VAL A 82 18.08 -7.37 -3.21
N LEU A 83 18.11 -7.47 -1.87
CA LEU A 83 19.29 -7.96 -1.13
C LEU A 83 19.27 -9.47 -0.87
N PHE A 84 18.25 -10.19 -1.36
CA PHE A 84 18.11 -11.64 -1.20
C PHE A 84 18.20 -12.44 -2.51
N TYR A 85 18.80 -11.86 -3.55
CA TYR A 85 19.17 -12.56 -4.79
C TYR A 85 20.59 -12.22 -5.21
#